data_AF-A0A5V0LE33-F1
#
_entry.id   AF-A0A5V0LE33-F1
#
_cell.length_a   1.000
_cell.length_b   1.000
_cell.length_c   1.000
_cell.angle_alpha   90.00
_cell.angle_beta   90.00
_cell.angle_gamma   90.00
#
_symmetry.space_group_name_H-M   'P 1'
#
loop_
_entity.id
_entity.type
_entity.pdbx_description
1 polymer ?
#
loop_
_entity_poly.entity_id
_entity_poly.type
_entity_poly.pdbx_seq_one_letter_code
_entity_poly.pdbx_strand_id
1 'polypeptide(L)'
;VWDAETTQVFRTRFKAVSPKRVDTPGYARGNRQLRAGVETDRNGKALAYHVCDDDWPVAGGERWTRIPRFLPSGRPAMLHIFEPVEDGQTRGANQFYSVMERLKMLDTLQATQLQSAIVKAMYAATIESELDSEKAFEYITAADNKDTPLVNMLANYARYYSTNSIKLGGVKIPHLYPGDELNLQTAQDSDNGFSALEQALLRYIAAGLGVSYEQLSRDYSQVSYSSARASANESWRYFLGRRRFIAGRLATQMFSCWLEEALIRGVIRAPRARFSFWEARSSWSRSEWIGAGRMAIDGLKEVQESVMRIEAGLSTYEKELAIMGEDYQEIFRQQVRESEERRAAGLSRPVWITDTYQQQIAASRQTEEEKRAT
;
A
#
# COMPACT_ATOMS: atom_id res chain seq x y z
N VAL A 1 18.83 12.81 18.17
CA VAL A 1 19.60 12.24 19.30
C VAL A 1 21.05 12.58 19.10
N TRP A 2 21.74 13.04 20.14
CA TRP A 2 23.18 13.31 20.11
C TRP A 2 23.90 12.14 20.76
N ASP A 3 24.78 11.49 20.01
CA ASP A 3 25.57 10.37 20.48
C ASP A 3 26.95 10.87 20.90
N ALA A 4 27.18 11.01 22.20
CA ALA A 4 28.43 11.56 22.73
C ALA A 4 29.59 10.54 22.69
N GLU A 5 29.27 9.25 22.66
CA GLU A 5 30.22 8.14 22.83
C GLU A 5 30.73 7.59 21.48
N THR A 6 30.09 7.95 20.37
CA THR A 6 30.49 7.46 19.05
C THR A 6 31.88 7.94 18.62
N THR A 7 32.61 7.03 17.96
CA THR A 7 33.89 7.28 17.28
C THR A 7 33.72 7.82 15.86
N GLN A 8 32.47 7.95 15.38
CA GLN A 8 32.20 8.48 14.03
C GLN A 8 32.38 10.00 13.95
N VAL A 9 32.65 10.48 12.73
CA VAL A 9 32.84 11.90 12.43
C VAL A 9 31.62 12.74 12.83
N PHE A 10 30.41 12.21 12.64
CA PHE A 10 29.16 12.87 13.00
C PHE A 10 28.48 12.18 14.19
N ARG A 11 27.97 13.00 15.12
CA ARG A 11 27.27 12.59 16.34
C ARG A 11 25.76 12.72 16.24
N THR A 12 25.26 13.39 15.20
CA THR A 12 23.84 13.49 14.90
C THR A 12 23.27 12.11 14.54
N ARG A 13 22.33 11.63 15.36
CA ARG A 13 21.57 10.40 15.14
C ARG A 13 20.07 10.69 15.08
N PHE A 14 19.35 9.91 14.29
CA PHE A 14 17.90 9.98 14.20
C PHE A 14 17.29 8.71 14.80
N LYS A 15 16.36 8.88 15.74
CA LYS A 15 15.58 7.79 16.32
C LYS A 15 14.16 7.91 15.82
N ALA A 16 13.66 6.88 15.15
CA ALA A 16 12.26 6.81 14.79
C ALA A 16 11.43 6.57 16.06
N VAL A 17 10.40 7.38 16.26
CA VAL A 17 9.44 7.24 17.36
C VAL A 17 8.12 6.82 16.76
N SER A 18 7.55 5.72 17.26
CA SER A 18 6.22 5.29 16.85
C SER A 18 5.20 6.39 17.15
N PRO A 19 4.34 6.79 16.19
CA PRO A 19 3.29 7.77 16.45
C PRO A 19 2.34 7.35 17.58
N LYS A 20 2.22 6.05 17.86
CA LYS A 20 1.38 5.54 18.96
C LYS A 20 1.93 5.90 20.35
N ARG A 21 3.22 6.19 20.46
CA ARG A 21 3.87 6.59 21.70
C ARG A 21 3.75 8.10 21.96
N VAL A 22 3.41 8.88 20.94
CA VAL A 22 3.13 10.31 21.13
C VAL A 22 1.70 10.41 21.62
N ASP A 23 1.52 10.71 22.90
CA ASP A 23 0.19 10.81 23.49
C ASP A 23 0.14 11.81 24.64
N THR A 24 -1.08 12.18 25.03
CA THR A 24 -1.36 13.06 26.15
C THR A 24 -1.01 12.35 27.45
N PRO A 25 -0.17 12.95 28.32
CA PRO A 25 0.19 12.34 29.60
C PRO A 25 -1.03 11.94 30.43
N GLY A 26 -1.01 10.71 30.93
CA GLY A 26 -2.11 10.14 31.73
C GLY A 26 -3.43 9.93 30.96
N TYR A 27 -3.39 9.89 29.63
CA TYR A 27 -4.56 9.70 28.77
C TYR A 27 -5.70 10.69 29.00
N ALA A 28 -5.38 11.88 29.50
CA ALA A 28 -6.37 12.93 29.66
C ALA A 28 -7.02 13.24 28.30
N ARG A 29 -8.27 13.72 28.31
CA ARG A 29 -9.05 14.12 27.11
C ARG A 29 -8.37 15.21 26.24
N GLY A 30 -7.18 15.68 26.61
CA GLY A 30 -6.49 16.80 26.00
C GLY A 30 -7.07 18.14 26.44
N ASN A 31 -6.36 19.22 26.13
CA ASN A 31 -6.84 20.58 26.29
C ASN A 31 -6.58 21.37 25.00
N ARG A 32 -6.93 22.67 24.96
CA ARG A 32 -6.70 23.51 23.77
C ARG A 32 -5.22 23.57 23.36
N GLN A 33 -4.31 23.49 24.33
CA GLN A 33 -2.86 23.63 24.17
C GLN A 33 -2.14 22.28 24.09
N LEU A 34 -2.82 21.16 24.27
CA LEU A 34 -2.25 19.82 24.29
C LEU A 34 -3.27 18.83 23.70
N ARG A 35 -3.02 18.39 22.47
CA ARG A 35 -3.91 17.45 21.75
C ARG A 35 -3.10 16.32 21.16
N ALA A 36 -3.47 15.08 21.52
CA ALA A 36 -2.84 13.85 21.03
C ALA A 36 -1.30 13.86 21.20
N GLY A 37 -0.84 14.34 22.35
CA GLY A 37 0.59 14.44 22.70
C GLY A 37 1.36 15.60 22.08
N VAL A 38 0.71 16.50 21.32
CA VAL A 38 1.35 17.70 20.76
C VAL A 38 0.94 18.94 21.55
N GLU A 39 1.92 19.62 22.14
CA GLU A 39 1.72 20.89 22.83
C GLU A 39 1.77 22.03 21.80
N THR A 40 0.78 22.93 21.81
CA THR A 40 0.60 24.01 20.85
C THR A 40 0.47 25.37 21.54
N ASP A 41 1.01 26.39 20.89
CA ASP A 41 0.81 27.79 21.28
C ASP A 41 -0.59 28.29 20.91
N ARG A 42 -0.98 29.49 21.37
CA ARG A 42 -2.23 30.19 21.03
C ARG A 42 -2.48 30.28 19.53
N ASN A 43 -1.42 30.35 18.73
CA ASN A 43 -1.43 30.43 17.28
C ASN A 43 -1.35 29.06 16.57
N GLY A 44 -1.45 27.94 17.29
CA GLY A 44 -1.41 26.58 16.72
C GLY A 44 -0.01 26.06 16.39
N LYS A 45 1.05 26.83 16.65
CA LYS A 45 2.44 26.38 16.47
C LYS A 45 2.79 25.29 17.50
N ALA A 46 3.22 24.11 17.04
CA ALA A 46 3.71 23.07 17.94
C ALA A 46 4.97 23.53 18.70
N LEU A 47 4.94 23.42 20.03
CA LEU A 47 6.00 23.81 20.97
C LEU A 47 6.79 22.59 21.45
N ALA A 48 6.10 21.50 21.81
CA ALA A 48 6.71 20.29 22.32
C ALA A 48 5.85 19.06 22.00
N TYR A 49 6.45 17.89 22.19
CA TYR A 49 5.85 16.58 21.99
C TYR A 49 6.02 15.75 23.26
N HIS A 50 4.96 15.10 23.69
CA HIS A 50 4.97 14.18 24.82
C HIS A 50 5.10 12.77 24.29
N VAL A 51 6.24 12.13 24.56
CA VAL A 51 6.54 10.76 24.12
C VAL A 51 6.53 9.86 25.32
N CYS A 52 5.65 8.86 25.32
CA CYS A 52 5.65 7.78 26.30
C CYS A 52 6.91 6.93 26.13
N ASP A 53 7.61 6.67 27.24
CA ASP A 53 8.80 5.83 27.29
C ASP A 53 8.45 4.38 26.88
N ASP A 54 9.47 3.64 26.44
CA ASP A 54 9.29 2.27 25.96
C ASP A 54 9.48 1.33 27.14
N ASP A 55 8.39 0.92 27.76
CA ASP A 55 8.43 0.12 28.99
C ASP A 55 8.46 -1.39 28.70
N TRP A 56 8.81 -1.82 27.48
CA TRP A 56 8.97 -3.24 27.18
C TRP A 56 10.09 -3.87 28.04
N PRO A 57 9.86 -5.01 28.74
CA PRO A 57 8.66 -5.86 28.72
C PRO A 57 7.68 -5.62 29.89
N VAL A 58 7.97 -4.69 30.81
CA VAL A 58 7.21 -4.49 32.05
C VAL A 58 6.26 -3.31 31.89
N ALA A 59 5.00 -3.59 31.57
CA ALA A 59 3.95 -2.57 31.61
C ALA A 59 3.72 -2.10 33.05
N GLY A 60 4.06 -0.85 33.37
CA GLY A 60 3.77 -0.32 34.72
C GLY A 60 4.20 1.10 35.02
N GLY A 61 5.10 1.70 34.24
CA GLY A 61 5.56 3.07 34.44
C GLY A 61 5.44 3.89 33.18
N GLU A 62 4.21 4.18 32.73
CA GLU A 62 4.02 5.10 31.60
C GLU A 62 4.54 6.49 31.99
N ARG A 63 5.80 6.74 31.62
CA ARG A 63 6.48 8.00 31.83
C ARG A 63 6.46 8.73 30.51
N TRP A 64 5.95 9.95 30.52
CA TRP A 64 6.01 10.81 29.36
C TRP A 64 7.22 11.74 29.45
N THR A 65 8.09 11.62 28.47
CA THR A 65 9.19 12.55 28.26
C THR A 65 8.72 13.68 27.36
N ARG A 66 8.80 14.92 27.86
CA ARG A 66 8.50 16.13 27.06
C ARG A 66 9.72 16.50 26.21
N ILE A 67 9.58 16.44 24.90
CA ILE A 67 10.62 16.79 23.92
C ILE A 67 10.25 18.12 23.25
N PRO A 68 11.05 19.18 23.38
CA PRO A 68 10.76 20.44 22.70
C PRO A 68 10.88 20.28 21.18
N ARG A 69 10.12 21.07 20.40
CA ARG A 69 10.21 21.05 18.94
C ARG A 69 11.59 21.51 18.45
N PHE A 70 12.10 22.58 19.05
CA PHE A 70 13.42 23.16 18.77
C PHE A 70 14.23 23.21 20.07
N LEU A 71 15.51 22.89 19.97
CA LEU A 71 16.49 23.14 21.02
C LEU A 71 16.77 24.65 21.12
N PRO A 72 17.36 25.13 22.24
CA PRO A 72 17.76 26.53 22.39
C PRO A 72 18.67 27.05 21.26
N SER A 73 19.44 26.16 20.63
CA SER A 73 20.26 26.50 19.46
C SER A 73 19.46 26.77 18.17
N GLY A 74 18.13 26.58 18.17
CA GLY A 74 17.29 26.64 16.97
C GLY A 74 17.26 25.33 16.17
N ARG A 75 18.03 24.32 16.58
CA ARG A 75 18.04 22.99 15.96
C ARG A 75 16.72 22.24 16.23
N PRO A 76 16.09 21.59 15.23
CA PRO A 76 14.95 20.70 15.48
C PRO A 76 15.32 19.54 16.41
N ALA A 77 14.62 19.41 17.53
CA ALA A 77 14.76 18.28 18.45
C ALA A 77 13.84 17.11 18.08
N MET A 78 12.63 17.43 17.60
CA MET A 78 11.65 16.46 17.10
C MET A 78 11.23 16.82 15.68
N LEU A 79 11.35 15.87 14.77
CA LEU A 79 10.88 16.00 13.39
C LEU A 79 9.48 15.40 13.29
N HIS A 80 8.48 16.26 13.21
CA HIS A 80 7.09 15.86 13.03
C HIS A 80 6.60 16.31 11.66
N ILE A 81 6.32 15.34 10.79
CA ILE A 81 5.95 15.58 9.39
C ILE A 81 4.67 14.80 9.12
N PHE A 82 3.62 15.55 8.78
CA PHE A 82 2.33 15.01 8.39
C PHE A 82 1.68 16.01 7.44
N GLU A 83 0.78 15.50 6.61
CA GLU A 83 -0.04 16.29 5.69
C GLU A 83 -1.32 16.73 6.42
N PRO A 84 -1.49 18.04 6.72
CA PRO A 84 -2.72 18.54 7.32
C PRO A 84 -3.82 18.62 6.26
N VAL A 85 -4.98 18.06 6.58
CA VAL A 85 -6.19 18.12 5.73
C VAL A 85 -7.15 19.21 6.24
N GLU A 86 -7.17 19.43 7.56
CA GLU A 86 -8.06 20.38 8.22
C GLU A 86 -7.30 21.32 9.14
N ASP A 87 -7.91 22.47 9.45
CA ASP A 87 -7.37 23.41 10.43
C ASP A 87 -7.41 22.82 11.86
N GLY A 88 -6.41 23.17 12.67
CA GLY A 88 -6.30 22.70 14.05
C GLY A 88 -5.89 21.23 14.22
N GLN A 89 -5.59 20.53 13.12
CA GLN A 89 -5.10 19.16 13.12
C GLN A 89 -3.67 19.10 13.68
N THR A 90 -3.48 18.39 14.79
CA THR A 90 -2.15 18.25 15.41
C THR A 90 -1.37 17.04 14.89
N ARG A 91 -2.01 16.10 14.19
CA ARG A 91 -1.41 14.86 13.67
C ARG A 91 -2.11 14.40 12.39
N GLY A 92 -1.39 13.67 11.53
CA GLY A 92 -1.99 13.06 10.33
C GLY A 92 -3.15 12.12 10.66
N ALA A 93 -4.20 12.20 9.85
CA ALA A 93 -5.35 11.30 9.94
C ALA A 93 -5.04 9.96 9.25
N ASN A 94 -5.75 8.91 9.64
CA ASN A 94 -5.64 7.62 8.96
C ASN A 94 -6.31 7.71 7.58
N GLN A 95 -5.57 7.36 6.53
CA GLN A 95 -6.09 7.39 5.16
C GLN A 95 -7.24 6.39 4.95
N PHE A 96 -7.30 5.32 5.74
CA PHE A 96 -8.34 4.30 5.64
C PHE A 96 -9.72 4.75 6.15
N TYR A 97 -9.85 5.93 6.79
CA TYR A 97 -11.13 6.39 7.31
C TYR A 97 -12.21 6.50 6.23
N SER A 98 -11.86 6.94 5.02
CA SER A 98 -12.80 7.11 3.90
C SER A 98 -13.36 5.78 3.37
N VAL A 99 -12.62 4.67 3.56
CA VAL A 99 -12.94 3.36 2.98
C VAL A 99 -13.27 2.30 4.04
N MET A 100 -13.23 2.64 5.32
CA MET A 100 -13.36 1.70 6.43
C MET A 100 -14.67 0.91 6.40
N GLU A 101 -15.78 1.59 6.10
CA GLU A 101 -17.09 0.94 5.95
C GLU A 101 -17.08 -0.08 4.80
N ARG A 102 -16.47 0.29 3.66
CA ARG A 102 -16.35 -0.55 2.46
C ARG A 102 -15.46 -1.77 2.72
N LEU A 103 -14.37 -1.60 3.46
CA LEU A 103 -13.51 -2.70 3.90
C LEU A 103 -14.29 -3.70 4.77
N LYS A 104 -15.12 -3.22 5.70
CA LYS A 104 -15.92 -4.11 6.54
C LYS A 104 -17.01 -4.84 5.75
N MET A 105 -17.63 -4.17 4.78
CA MET A 105 -18.60 -4.81 3.88
C MET A 105 -17.95 -5.90 3.02
N LEU A 106 -16.73 -5.67 2.50
CA LEU A 106 -15.99 -6.66 1.72
C LEU A 106 -15.70 -7.93 2.54
N ASP A 107 -15.19 -7.77 3.76
CA ASP A 107 -14.94 -8.88 4.71
C ASP A 107 -16.22 -9.68 4.98
N THR A 108 -17.33 -8.98 5.25
CA THR A 108 -18.62 -9.62 5.52
C THR A 108 -19.15 -10.35 4.28
N LEU A 109 -19.03 -9.75 3.10
CA LEU A 109 -19.46 -10.34 1.83
C LEU A 109 -18.70 -11.64 1.54
N GLN A 110 -17.37 -11.63 1.65
CA GLN A 110 -16.54 -12.82 1.45
C GLN A 110 -16.89 -13.93 2.45
N ALA A 111 -17.09 -13.58 3.73
CA ALA A 111 -17.49 -14.53 4.75
C ALA A 111 -18.87 -15.16 4.48
N THR A 112 -19.87 -14.35 4.08
CA THR A 112 -21.22 -14.85 3.76
C THR A 112 -21.22 -15.74 2.52
N GLN A 113 -20.44 -15.41 1.49
CA GLN A 113 -20.31 -16.24 0.30
C GLN A 113 -19.66 -17.58 0.63
N LEU A 114 -18.60 -17.59 1.44
CA LEU A 114 -17.98 -18.82 1.90
C LEU A 114 -18.96 -19.69 2.71
N GLN A 115 -19.72 -19.08 3.62
CA GLN A 115 -20.75 -19.78 4.38
C GLN A 115 -21.86 -20.33 3.48
N SER A 116 -22.34 -19.55 2.49
CA SER A 116 -23.33 -20.02 1.52
C SER A 116 -22.78 -21.19 0.69
N ALA A 117 -21.52 -21.14 0.27
CA ALA A 117 -20.88 -22.24 -0.46
C ALA A 117 -20.78 -23.51 0.40
N ILE A 118 -20.43 -23.38 1.69
CA ILE A 118 -20.41 -24.50 2.65
C ILE A 118 -21.82 -25.08 2.82
N VAL A 119 -22.82 -24.24 3.07
CA VAL A 119 -24.22 -24.65 3.21
C VAL A 119 -24.70 -25.36 1.95
N LYS A 120 -24.47 -24.80 0.75
CA LYS A 120 -24.81 -25.44 -0.52
C LYS A 120 -24.13 -26.80 -0.68
N ALA A 121 -22.86 -26.92 -0.30
CA ALA A 121 -22.14 -28.20 -0.33
C ALA A 121 -22.70 -29.22 0.68
N MET A 122 -23.22 -28.76 1.83
CA MET A 122 -23.85 -29.62 2.84
C MET A 122 -25.27 -30.08 2.45
N TYR A 123 -26.06 -29.22 1.80
CA TYR A 123 -27.44 -29.49 1.39
C TYR A 123 -27.57 -30.08 -0.02
N ALA A 124 -26.47 -30.47 -0.66
CA ALA A 124 -26.48 -31.11 -1.99
C ALA A 124 -27.26 -32.45 -2.04
N ALA A 125 -27.62 -33.01 -0.88
CA ALA A 125 -28.42 -34.20 -0.74
C ALA A 125 -29.50 -33.97 0.33
N THR A 126 -30.72 -33.62 -0.09
CA THR A 126 -31.90 -33.60 0.77
C THR A 126 -32.70 -34.89 0.57
N ILE A 127 -33.12 -35.50 1.66
CA ILE A 127 -33.97 -36.69 1.65
C ILE A 127 -35.40 -36.21 1.83
N GLU A 128 -36.25 -36.42 0.83
CA GLU A 128 -37.69 -36.16 0.89
C GLU A 128 -38.40 -37.45 1.31
N SER A 129 -39.32 -37.39 2.27
CA SER A 129 -40.05 -38.56 2.79
C SER A 129 -41.54 -38.45 2.46
N GLU A 130 -42.16 -39.52 1.97
CA GLU A 130 -43.57 -39.61 1.55
C GLU A 130 -44.59 -39.63 2.72
N LEU A 131 -44.27 -39.05 3.87
CA LEU A 131 -45.24 -38.94 4.97
C LEU A 131 -46.28 -37.86 4.66
N ASP A 132 -47.49 -38.31 4.30
CA ASP A 132 -48.67 -37.47 4.12
C ASP A 132 -48.89 -36.57 5.34
N SER A 133 -48.85 -35.25 5.11
CA SER A 133 -48.81 -34.23 6.17
C SER A 133 -50.06 -34.24 7.05
N GLU A 134 -51.20 -34.70 6.52
CA GLU A 134 -52.43 -34.91 7.30
C GLU A 134 -52.30 -36.06 8.30
N LYS A 135 -51.67 -37.17 7.90
CA LYS A 135 -51.42 -38.31 8.80
C LYS A 135 -50.41 -37.95 9.87
N ALA A 136 -49.34 -37.22 9.52
CA ALA A 136 -48.35 -36.75 10.49
C ALA A 136 -48.98 -35.87 11.59
N PHE A 137 -49.99 -35.07 11.26
CA PHE A 137 -50.70 -34.19 12.20
C PHE A 137 -51.70 -34.96 13.10
N GLU A 138 -52.42 -35.95 12.57
CA GLU A 138 -53.29 -36.86 13.36
C GLU A 138 -52.51 -37.70 14.39
N TYR A 139 -51.26 -38.07 14.09
CA TYR A 139 -50.43 -38.84 15.02
C TYR A 139 -49.73 -37.98 16.10
N ILE A 140 -49.53 -36.68 15.86
CA ILE A 140 -49.00 -35.72 16.85
C ILE A 140 -50.05 -35.37 17.91
N THR A 141 -51.32 -35.31 17.54
CA THR A 141 -52.43 -35.00 18.47
C THR A 141 -52.81 -36.16 19.38
N ALA A 142 -52.33 -37.39 19.10
CA ALA A 142 -52.50 -38.58 19.95
C ALA A 142 -51.31 -38.85 20.91
N ALA A 143 -50.41 -37.88 21.10
CA ALA A 143 -49.23 -38.02 21.94
C ALA A 143 -49.52 -37.73 23.44
N ASP A 144 -50.13 -38.69 24.14
CA ASP A 144 -50.04 -38.77 25.60
C ASP A 144 -49.71 -40.19 26.12
N ASN A 145 -49.27 -41.09 25.24
CA ASN A 145 -48.79 -42.42 25.60
C ASN A 145 -47.42 -42.72 24.96
N LYS A 146 -46.44 -43.06 25.81
CA LYS A 146 -45.04 -43.32 25.45
C LYS A 146 -44.79 -44.57 24.59
N ASP A 147 -45.83 -45.37 24.32
CA ASP A 147 -45.80 -46.58 23.47
C ASP A 147 -46.56 -46.38 22.14
N THR A 148 -46.48 -45.19 21.56
CA THR A 148 -47.11 -44.92 20.26
C THR A 148 -46.29 -45.52 19.12
N PRO A 149 -46.93 -46.13 18.08
CA PRO A 149 -46.25 -46.68 16.91
C PRO A 149 -45.29 -45.69 16.22
N LEU A 150 -45.56 -44.39 16.34
CA LEU A 150 -44.74 -43.30 15.81
C LEU A 150 -43.37 -43.20 16.52
N VAL A 151 -43.30 -43.37 17.84
CA VAL A 151 -42.03 -43.32 18.60
C VAL A 151 -41.15 -44.51 18.21
N ASN A 152 -41.75 -45.68 18.04
CA ASN A 152 -41.05 -46.87 17.56
C ASN A 152 -40.61 -46.74 16.10
N MET A 153 -41.45 -46.13 15.26
CA MET A 153 -41.14 -45.88 13.85
C MET A 153 -40.02 -44.84 13.70
N LEU A 154 -40.08 -43.70 14.39
CA LEU A 154 -39.01 -42.70 14.46
C LEU A 154 -37.71 -43.29 15.02
N ALA A 155 -37.80 -44.13 16.05
CA ALA A 155 -36.63 -44.83 16.58
C ALA A 155 -36.03 -45.81 15.56
N ASN A 156 -36.86 -46.48 14.76
CA ASN A 156 -36.39 -47.36 13.67
C ASN A 156 -35.78 -46.57 12.51
N TYR A 157 -36.37 -45.44 12.12
CA TYR A 157 -35.78 -44.51 11.14
C TYR A 157 -34.42 -43.99 11.63
N ALA A 158 -34.35 -43.50 12.86
CA ALA A 158 -33.11 -43.01 13.47
C ALA A 158 -32.03 -44.10 13.52
N ARG A 159 -32.41 -45.34 13.88
CA ARG A 159 -31.51 -46.51 13.87
C ARG A 159 -31.06 -46.90 12.47
N TYR A 160 -31.94 -46.83 11.48
CA TYR A 160 -31.61 -47.17 10.10
C TYR A 160 -30.58 -46.19 9.54
N TYR A 161 -30.82 -44.90 9.71
CA TYR A 161 -29.91 -43.83 9.25
C TYR A 161 -28.58 -43.78 10.02
N SER A 162 -28.56 -44.17 11.31
CA SER A 162 -27.32 -44.25 12.08
C SER A 162 -26.45 -45.44 11.70
N THR A 163 -27.07 -46.54 11.26
CA THR A 163 -26.38 -47.84 11.05
C THR A 163 -25.96 -48.04 9.61
N ASN A 164 -26.78 -47.58 8.64
CA ASN A 164 -26.60 -47.91 7.22
C ASN A 164 -25.99 -46.75 6.41
N SER A 165 -24.91 -46.13 6.89
CA SER A 165 -24.17 -45.18 6.06
C SER A 165 -23.13 -45.89 5.19
N ILE A 166 -23.37 -45.99 3.88
CA ILE A 166 -22.43 -46.59 2.93
C ILE A 166 -21.41 -45.51 2.52
N LYS A 167 -20.12 -45.83 2.61
CA LYS A 167 -19.03 -44.95 2.16
C LYS A 167 -18.41 -45.54 0.90
N LEU A 168 -18.42 -44.80 -0.20
CA LEU A 168 -17.73 -45.15 -1.44
C LEU A 168 -16.73 -44.03 -1.75
N GLY A 169 -15.44 -44.34 -1.82
CA GLY A 169 -14.40 -43.35 -2.17
C GLY A 169 -14.28 -42.14 -1.23
N GLY A 170 -14.59 -42.30 0.07
CA GLY A 170 -14.53 -41.21 1.06
C GLY A 170 -15.75 -40.30 1.11
N VAL A 171 -16.71 -40.46 0.19
CA VAL A 171 -18.00 -39.74 0.19
C VAL A 171 -19.07 -40.62 0.83
N LYS A 172 -19.85 -40.04 1.75
CA LYS A 172 -20.98 -40.70 2.40
C LYS A 172 -22.16 -40.70 1.45
N ILE A 173 -22.53 -41.87 0.93
CA ILE A 173 -23.74 -42.03 0.11
C ILE A 173 -24.87 -42.42 1.08
N PRO A 174 -25.91 -41.58 1.24
CA PRO A 174 -27.02 -41.92 2.13
C PRO A 174 -27.78 -43.14 1.56
N HIS A 175 -27.84 -44.23 2.33
CA HIS A 175 -28.73 -45.34 2.03
C HIS A 175 -30.11 -45.00 2.58
N LEU A 176 -31.05 -44.70 1.67
CA LEU A 176 -32.37 -44.19 2.00
C LEU A 176 -33.25 -45.28 2.60
N TYR A 177 -34.18 -44.89 3.47
CA TYR A 177 -35.24 -45.78 3.90
C TYR A 177 -36.21 -46.02 2.72
N PRO A 178 -36.78 -47.23 2.55
CA PRO A 178 -37.72 -47.50 1.46
C PRO A 178 -38.91 -46.52 1.48
N GLY A 179 -39.14 -45.78 0.39
CA GLY A 179 -40.16 -44.72 0.27
C GLY A 179 -39.62 -43.29 0.41
N ASP A 180 -38.33 -43.11 0.71
CA ASP A 180 -37.69 -41.79 0.70
C ASP A 180 -36.99 -41.55 -0.66
N GLU A 181 -37.13 -40.34 -1.21
CA GLU A 181 -36.49 -39.93 -2.46
C GLU A 181 -35.27 -39.04 -2.16
N LEU A 182 -34.14 -39.31 -2.85
CA LEU A 182 -32.95 -38.48 -2.77
C LEU A 182 -33.02 -37.41 -3.84
N ASN A 183 -33.33 -36.18 -3.43
CA ASN A 183 -33.27 -35.03 -4.32
C ASN A 183 -31.87 -34.42 -4.25
N LEU A 184 -31.07 -34.66 -5.28
CA LEU A 184 -29.79 -34.00 -5.45
C LEU A 184 -30.03 -32.60 -6.00
N GLN A 185 -30.20 -31.64 -5.09
CA GLN A 185 -30.26 -30.24 -5.43
C GLN A 185 -28.89 -29.85 -5.99
N THR A 186 -28.77 -29.78 -7.32
CA THR A 186 -27.58 -29.22 -7.95
C THR A 186 -27.49 -27.77 -7.52
N ALA A 187 -26.42 -27.42 -6.82
CA ALA A 187 -26.17 -26.05 -6.44
C ALA A 187 -26.00 -25.22 -7.71
N GLN A 188 -27.08 -24.62 -8.21
CA GLN A 188 -27.03 -23.72 -9.36
C GLN A 188 -25.99 -22.63 -9.11
N ASP A 189 -25.27 -22.32 -10.20
CA ASP A 189 -23.98 -21.65 -10.26
C ASP A 189 -23.77 -20.55 -9.20
N SER A 190 -22.62 -20.63 -8.54
CA SER A 190 -22.26 -19.83 -7.38
C SER A 190 -21.82 -18.40 -7.68
N ASP A 191 -21.74 -17.98 -8.95
CA ASP A 191 -21.30 -16.63 -9.33
C ASP A 191 -22.48 -15.71 -9.68
N ASN A 192 -23.40 -15.54 -8.72
CA ASN A 192 -24.53 -14.59 -8.79
C ASN A 192 -24.06 -13.13 -8.73
N GLY A 193 -23.15 -12.72 -9.62
CA GLY A 193 -22.57 -11.36 -9.62
C GLY A 193 -21.70 -11.04 -8.41
N PHE A 194 -21.26 -12.06 -7.65
CA PHE A 194 -20.35 -11.89 -6.52
C PHE A 194 -19.04 -11.25 -7.00
N SER A 195 -18.45 -11.80 -8.06
CA SER A 195 -17.23 -11.27 -8.67
C SER A 195 -17.40 -9.80 -9.10
N ALA A 196 -18.54 -9.45 -9.71
CA ALA A 196 -18.83 -8.07 -10.12
C ALA A 196 -19.00 -7.11 -8.93
N LEU A 197 -19.67 -7.55 -7.86
CA LEU A 197 -19.85 -6.77 -6.64
C LEU A 197 -18.54 -6.59 -5.87
N GLU A 198 -17.76 -7.66 -5.72
CA GLU A 198 -16.42 -7.63 -5.12
C GLU A 198 -15.51 -6.66 -5.89
N GLN A 199 -15.48 -6.76 -7.22
CA GLN A 199 -14.71 -5.85 -8.06
C GLN A 199 -15.17 -4.40 -7.91
N ALA A 200 -16.48 -4.16 -7.79
CA ALA A 200 -17.02 -2.81 -7.54
C ALA A 200 -16.56 -2.27 -6.18
N LEU A 201 -16.62 -3.07 -5.12
CA LEU A 201 -16.13 -2.68 -3.78
C LEU A 201 -14.64 -2.36 -3.80
N LEU A 202 -13.82 -3.21 -4.44
CA LEU A 202 -12.39 -2.98 -4.60
C LEU A 202 -12.09 -1.68 -5.37
N ARG A 203 -12.86 -1.36 -6.42
CA ARG A 203 -12.74 -0.09 -7.15
C ARG A 203 -13.03 1.12 -6.25
N TYR A 204 -14.07 1.06 -5.42
CA TYR A 204 -14.36 2.14 -4.45
C TYR A 204 -13.26 2.29 -3.41
N ILE A 205 -12.72 1.18 -2.90
CA ILE A 205 -11.60 1.20 -1.96
C ILE A 205 -10.36 1.81 -2.62
N ALA A 206 -10.04 1.43 -3.86
CA ALA A 206 -8.93 1.97 -4.63
C ALA A 206 -9.06 3.48 -4.82
N ALA A 207 -10.24 3.95 -5.24
CA ALA A 207 -10.54 5.38 -5.40
C ALA A 207 -10.38 6.16 -4.09
N GLY A 208 -10.85 5.62 -2.96
CA GLY A 208 -10.71 6.27 -1.64
C GLY A 208 -9.27 6.30 -1.10
N LEU A 209 -8.40 5.40 -1.57
CA LEU A 209 -6.99 5.33 -1.22
C LEU A 209 -6.08 6.08 -2.21
N GLY A 210 -6.62 6.60 -3.31
CA GLY A 210 -5.84 7.29 -4.34
C GLY A 210 -4.91 6.36 -5.12
N VAL A 211 -5.28 5.09 -5.25
CA VAL A 211 -4.56 4.08 -6.05
C VAL A 211 -5.49 3.51 -7.11
N SER A 212 -4.93 2.95 -8.18
CA SER A 212 -5.76 2.29 -9.19
C SER A 212 -6.27 0.93 -8.73
N TYR A 213 -7.36 0.44 -9.34
CA TYR A 213 -7.87 -0.90 -9.06
C TYR A 213 -6.80 -1.96 -9.32
N GLU A 214 -6.11 -1.87 -10.46
CA GLU A 214 -5.11 -2.85 -10.88
C GLU A 214 -3.95 -2.92 -9.89
N GLN A 215 -3.54 -1.79 -9.32
CA GLN A 215 -2.48 -1.75 -8.32
C GLN A 215 -2.93 -2.34 -6.98
N LEU A 216 -4.19 -2.10 -6.59
CA LEU A 216 -4.75 -2.60 -5.34
C LEU A 216 -5.00 -4.11 -5.39
N SER A 217 -5.68 -4.60 -6.43
CA SER A 217 -6.06 -6.00 -6.60
C SER A 217 -4.96 -6.86 -7.22
N ARG A 218 -3.96 -6.22 -7.86
CA ARG A 218 -2.96 -6.88 -8.72
C ARG A 218 -3.56 -7.64 -9.91
N ASP A 219 -4.79 -7.28 -10.29
CA ASP A 219 -5.48 -7.84 -11.43
C ASP A 219 -5.35 -6.92 -12.64
N TYR A 220 -4.63 -7.41 -13.66
CA TYR A 220 -4.41 -6.72 -14.94
C TYR A 220 -5.14 -7.42 -16.10
N SER A 221 -6.03 -8.38 -15.82
CA SER A 221 -6.65 -9.23 -16.84
C SER A 221 -7.50 -8.46 -17.86
N GLN A 222 -8.10 -7.34 -17.44
CA GLN A 222 -9.02 -6.53 -18.25
C GLN A 222 -8.41 -5.22 -18.76
N VAL A 223 -7.08 -5.08 -18.74
CA VAL A 223 -6.41 -3.78 -18.97
C VAL A 223 -5.56 -3.83 -20.22
N SER A 224 -5.79 -2.86 -21.13
CA SER A 224 -4.97 -2.69 -22.33
C SER A 224 -3.68 -1.94 -22.00
N TYR A 225 -2.69 -2.01 -22.89
CA TYR A 225 -1.41 -1.30 -22.70
C TYR A 225 -1.59 0.20 -22.42
N SER A 226 -2.51 0.88 -23.13
CA SER A 226 -2.73 2.32 -22.97
C SER A 226 -3.41 2.65 -21.64
N SER A 227 -4.39 1.86 -21.20
CA SER A 227 -5.04 2.07 -19.90
C SER A 227 -4.13 1.70 -18.74
N ALA A 228 -3.31 0.65 -18.86
CA ALA A 228 -2.27 0.30 -17.88
C ALA A 228 -1.27 1.44 -17.70
N ARG A 229 -0.81 2.04 -18.80
CA ARG A 229 0.11 3.20 -18.77
C ARG A 229 -0.53 4.44 -18.16
N ALA A 230 -1.79 4.72 -18.48
CA ALA A 230 -2.52 5.84 -17.88
C ALA A 230 -2.67 5.65 -16.36
N SER A 231 -3.13 4.48 -15.93
CA SER A 231 -3.34 4.09 -14.54
C SER A 231 -2.05 4.14 -13.71
N ALA A 232 -0.95 3.61 -14.25
CA ALA A 232 0.37 3.69 -13.61
C ALA A 232 0.88 5.13 -13.49
N ASN A 233 0.66 5.97 -14.50
CA ASN A 233 1.10 7.37 -14.50
C ASN A 233 0.31 8.24 -13.50
N GLU A 234 -0.99 8.04 -13.39
CA GLU A 234 -1.81 8.72 -12.38
C GLU A 234 -1.35 8.37 -10.96
N SER A 235 -1.21 7.07 -10.68
CA SER A 235 -0.72 6.58 -9.39
C SER A 235 0.69 7.08 -9.10
N TRP A 236 1.56 7.11 -10.12
CA TRP A 236 2.90 7.68 -10.01
C TRP A 236 2.89 9.16 -9.60
N ARG A 237 2.01 9.97 -10.19
CA ARG A 237 1.83 11.38 -9.81
C ARG A 237 1.40 11.53 -8.35
N TYR A 238 0.46 10.69 -7.91
CA TYR A 238 0.03 10.65 -6.52
C TYR A 238 1.20 10.34 -5.57
N PHE A 239 1.98 9.29 -5.86
CA PHE A 239 3.15 8.92 -5.06
C PHE A 239 4.26 9.98 -5.09
N LEU A 240 4.49 10.65 -6.21
CA LEU A 240 5.44 11.76 -6.29
C LEU A 240 5.05 12.93 -5.37
N GLY A 241 3.76 13.28 -5.33
CA GLY A 241 3.24 14.30 -4.42
C GLY A 241 3.49 13.93 -2.96
N ARG A 242 3.09 12.71 -2.57
CA ARG A 242 3.31 12.15 -1.23
C ARG A 242 4.79 12.09 -0.86
N ARG A 243 5.65 11.64 -1.79
CA ARG A 243 7.12 11.57 -1.62
C ARG A 243 7.70 12.95 -1.38
N ARG A 244 7.32 13.95 -2.17
CA ARG A 244 7.81 15.32 -2.03
C ARG A 244 7.43 15.92 -0.67
N PHE A 245 6.20 15.66 -0.22
CA PHE A 245 5.69 16.23 1.01
C PHE A 245 6.24 15.52 2.27
N ILE A 246 6.24 14.19 2.29
CA ILE A 246 6.66 13.42 3.49
C ILE A 246 8.15 13.16 3.46
N ALA A 247 8.61 12.33 2.52
CA ALA A 247 10.01 11.90 2.46
C ALA A 247 10.95 13.08 2.16
N GLY A 248 10.59 13.94 1.22
CA GLY A 248 11.38 15.12 0.86
C GLY A 248 11.55 16.08 2.02
N ARG A 249 10.49 16.38 2.79
CA ARG A 249 10.61 17.22 3.99
C ARG A 249 11.44 16.54 5.07
N LEU A 250 11.25 15.23 5.28
CA LEU A 250 11.98 14.47 6.31
C LEU A 250 13.48 14.47 6.00
N ALA A 251 13.83 14.05 4.79
CA ALA A 251 15.20 14.00 4.33
C ALA A 251 15.84 15.40 4.35
N THR A 252 15.14 16.45 3.93
CA THR A 252 15.63 17.84 4.01
C THR A 252 15.90 18.29 5.44
N GLN A 253 15.02 17.97 6.39
CA GLN A 253 15.22 18.32 7.80
C GLN A 253 16.38 17.53 8.43
N MET A 254 16.51 16.24 8.10
CA MET A 254 17.63 15.40 8.52
C MET A 254 18.95 15.92 7.95
N PHE A 255 18.98 16.22 6.65
CA PHE A 255 20.11 16.83 5.96
C PHE A 255 20.49 18.17 6.58
N SER A 256 19.50 19.02 6.90
CA SER A 256 19.77 20.29 7.59
C SER A 256 20.47 20.09 8.93
N CYS A 257 20.06 19.09 9.73
CA CYS A 257 20.69 18.80 11.01
C CYS A 257 22.11 18.25 10.85
N TRP A 258 22.35 17.46 9.81
CA TRP A 258 23.68 16.97 9.47
C TRP A 258 24.59 18.11 8.96
N LEU A 259 24.08 18.94 8.05
CA LEU A 259 24.81 20.07 7.47
C LEU A 259 25.21 21.09 8.55
N GLU A 260 24.31 21.36 9.49
CA GLU A 260 24.58 22.17 10.69
C GLU A 260 25.81 21.63 11.45
N GLU A 261 25.86 20.33 11.73
CA GLU A 261 27.01 19.71 12.40
C GLU A 261 28.28 19.75 11.54
N ALA A 262 28.17 19.49 10.23
CA ALA A 262 29.30 19.53 9.30
C ALA A 262 29.95 20.91 9.21
N LEU A 263 29.14 21.97 9.23
CA LEU A 263 29.60 23.35 9.25
C LEU A 263 30.26 23.71 10.60
N ILE A 264 29.65 23.34 11.72
CA ILE A 264 30.19 23.61 13.06
C ILE A 264 31.53 22.90 13.29
N ARG A 265 31.68 21.67 12.79
CA ARG A 265 32.93 20.90 12.87
C ARG A 265 34.00 21.35 11.88
N GLY A 266 33.65 22.17 10.89
CA GLY A 266 34.57 22.57 9.82
C GLY A 266 34.89 21.46 8.82
N VAL A 267 34.10 20.39 8.73
CA VAL A 267 34.24 19.34 7.70
C VAL A 267 33.91 19.92 6.32
N ILE A 268 32.86 20.76 6.28
CA ILE A 268 32.48 21.52 5.09
C ILE A 268 32.83 22.97 5.34
N ARG A 269 33.61 23.56 4.43
CA ARG A 269 33.86 24.99 4.44
C ARG A 269 32.64 25.72 3.90
N ALA A 270 32.03 26.57 4.71
CA ALA A 270 30.90 27.39 4.30
C ALA A 270 31.27 28.25 3.07
N PRO A 271 30.49 28.23 1.98
CA PRO A 271 30.64 29.19 0.90
C PRO A 271 30.43 30.62 1.39
N ARG A 272 30.98 31.59 0.65
CA ARG A 272 30.69 33.01 0.89
C ARG A 272 29.21 33.26 0.58
N ALA A 273 28.40 33.46 1.61
CA ALA A 273 26.98 33.74 1.48
C ALA A 273 26.61 35.03 2.22
N ARG A 274 25.56 35.71 1.75
CA ARG A 274 25.02 36.93 2.38
C ARG A 274 24.41 36.65 3.75
N PHE A 275 23.73 35.51 3.90
CA PHE A 275 23.03 35.12 5.11
C PHE A 275 23.70 33.89 5.72
N SER A 276 23.82 33.87 7.04
CA SER A 276 24.31 32.73 7.79
C SER A 276 23.37 31.52 7.65
N PHE A 277 23.88 30.34 8.01
CA PHE A 277 23.09 29.11 8.02
C PHE A 277 21.81 29.24 8.85
N TRP A 278 21.86 29.97 9.96
CA TRP A 278 20.72 30.13 10.87
C TRP A 278 19.67 31.10 10.35
N GLU A 279 20.09 32.15 9.64
CA GLU A 279 19.18 33.13 9.03
C GLU A 279 18.45 32.55 7.81
N ALA A 280 19.13 31.69 7.04
CA ALA A 280 18.61 31.16 5.77
C ALA A 280 18.66 29.63 5.70
N ARG A 281 18.33 28.93 6.79
CA ARG A 281 18.45 27.46 6.91
C ARG A 281 17.85 26.71 5.72
N SER A 282 16.67 27.10 5.28
CA SER A 282 15.95 26.48 4.15
C SER A 282 16.67 26.64 2.80
N SER A 283 17.34 27.78 2.57
CA SER A 283 18.12 28.01 1.37
C SER A 283 19.41 27.19 1.37
N TRP A 284 20.08 27.14 2.52
CA TRP A 284 21.29 26.36 2.73
C TRP A 284 21.05 24.85 2.62
N SER A 285 19.89 24.39 3.10
CA SER A 285 19.52 22.98 3.09
C SER A 285 18.67 22.56 1.90
N ARG A 286 18.55 23.40 0.85
CA ARG A 286 17.73 23.06 -0.32
C ARG A 286 18.37 21.88 -1.04
N SER A 287 17.66 20.75 -1.06
CA SER A 287 18.09 19.54 -1.74
C SER A 287 16.92 18.92 -2.51
N GLU A 288 17.24 18.23 -3.60
CA GLU A 288 16.33 17.37 -4.31
C GLU A 288 16.61 15.92 -3.94
N TRP A 289 15.55 15.15 -3.74
CA TRP A 289 15.64 13.76 -3.27
C TRP A 289 15.12 12.85 -4.36
N ILE A 290 16.06 12.12 -4.98
CA ILE A 290 15.77 11.08 -5.95
C ILE A 290 15.27 9.86 -5.15
N GLY A 291 14.12 9.33 -5.57
CA GLY A 291 13.60 8.07 -5.01
C GLY A 291 13.63 6.99 -6.08
N ALA A 292 12.96 5.87 -5.82
CA ALA A 292 12.82 4.80 -6.82
C ALA A 292 12.35 5.36 -8.17
N GLY A 293 12.86 4.80 -9.26
CA GLY A 293 12.46 5.17 -10.61
C GLY A 293 11.04 4.75 -10.95
N ARG A 294 10.46 5.39 -11.96
CA ARG A 294 9.21 4.93 -12.57
C ARG A 294 9.50 3.64 -13.34
N MET A 295 8.65 2.64 -13.18
CA MET A 295 8.70 1.44 -14.02
C MET A 295 8.34 1.82 -15.47
N ALA A 296 9.23 1.50 -16.41
CA ALA A 296 8.96 1.69 -17.84
C ALA A 296 8.06 0.56 -18.34
N ILE A 297 6.98 0.91 -19.03
CA ILE A 297 6.03 -0.08 -19.58
C ILE A 297 6.44 -0.46 -21.01
N ASP A 298 6.91 0.52 -21.79
CA ASP A 298 7.61 0.32 -23.06
C ASP A 298 8.94 1.07 -22.99
N GLY A 299 10.01 0.31 -22.73
CA GLY A 299 11.33 0.88 -22.54
C GLY A 299 11.83 1.65 -23.76
N LEU A 300 11.51 1.22 -24.98
CA LEU A 300 12.01 1.86 -26.19
C LEU A 300 11.36 3.23 -26.40
N LYS A 301 10.02 3.30 -26.35
CA LYS A 301 9.30 4.56 -26.56
C LYS A 301 9.61 5.58 -25.48
N GLU A 302 9.73 5.16 -24.22
CA GLU A 302 10.05 6.07 -23.12
C GLU A 302 11.49 6.61 -23.18
N VAL A 303 12.46 5.79 -23.61
CA VAL A 303 13.83 6.25 -23.85
C VAL A 303 13.88 7.22 -25.02
N GLN A 304 13.21 6.91 -26.13
CA GLN A 304 13.09 7.82 -27.28
C GLN A 304 12.47 9.15 -26.89
N GLU A 305 11.36 9.13 -26.13
CA GLU A 305 10.70 10.33 -25.60
C GLU A 305 11.65 11.16 -24.71
N SER A 306 12.49 10.50 -23.91
CA SER A 306 13.47 11.16 -23.04
C SER A 306 14.62 11.79 -23.83
N VAL A 307 15.14 11.09 -24.84
CA VAL A 307 16.16 11.63 -25.77
C VAL A 307 15.62 12.83 -26.53
N MET A 308 14.42 12.73 -27.11
CA MET A 308 13.78 13.84 -27.82
C MET A 308 13.55 15.06 -26.92
N ARG A 309 13.16 14.85 -25.64
CA ARG A 309 13.00 15.95 -24.68
C ARG A 309 14.31 16.65 -24.34
N ILE A 310 15.41 15.91 -24.25
CA ILE A 310 16.75 16.48 -24.02
C ILE A 310 17.21 17.23 -25.27
N GLU A 311 17.10 16.64 -26.46
CA GLU A 311 17.51 17.25 -27.73
C GLU A 311 16.69 18.50 -28.05
N ALA A 312 15.38 18.50 -27.75
CA ALA A 312 14.51 19.66 -27.89
C ALA A 312 14.74 20.75 -26.83
N GLY A 313 15.59 20.51 -25.82
CA GLY A 313 15.86 21.46 -24.73
C GLY A 313 14.72 21.62 -23.72
N LEU A 314 13.74 20.72 -23.72
CA LEU A 314 12.62 20.70 -22.76
C LEU A 314 13.02 20.07 -21.41
N SER A 315 14.09 19.27 -21.41
CA SER A 315 14.60 18.56 -20.24
C SER A 315 16.13 18.53 -20.19
N THR A 316 16.65 17.96 -19.12
CA THR A 316 18.09 17.83 -18.83
C THR A 316 18.38 16.39 -18.44
N TYR A 317 19.61 15.91 -18.67
CA TYR A 317 20.03 14.57 -18.25
C TYR A 317 19.72 14.27 -16.77
N GLU A 318 19.90 15.26 -15.88
CA GLU A 318 19.59 15.13 -14.45
C GLU A 318 18.12 14.80 -14.19
N LYS A 319 17.20 15.55 -14.81
CA LYS A 319 15.75 15.30 -14.68
C LYS A 319 15.32 13.96 -15.26
N GLU A 320 15.86 13.56 -16.41
CA GLU A 320 15.49 12.29 -17.04
C GLU A 320 16.04 11.07 -16.26
N LEU A 321 17.29 11.14 -15.79
CA LEU A 321 17.85 10.09 -14.94
C LEU A 321 17.16 10.03 -13.57
N ALA A 322 16.78 11.17 -12.99
CA ALA A 322 16.00 11.20 -11.76
C ALA A 322 14.61 10.56 -11.89
N ILE A 323 14.00 10.56 -13.09
CA ILE A 323 12.76 9.81 -13.37
C ILE A 323 13.02 8.30 -13.33
N MET A 324 14.19 7.87 -13.78
CA MET A 324 14.67 6.48 -13.67
C MET A 324 15.17 6.12 -12.27
N GLY A 325 15.25 7.10 -11.36
CA GLY A 325 15.71 6.91 -9.98
C GLY A 325 17.23 6.93 -9.83
N GLU A 326 17.95 7.39 -10.86
CA GLU A 326 19.40 7.41 -10.91
C GLU A 326 19.96 8.82 -10.74
N ASP A 327 21.15 8.91 -10.13
CA ASP A 327 21.88 10.17 -10.01
C ASP A 327 22.72 10.46 -11.26
N TYR A 328 22.55 11.63 -11.84
CA TYR A 328 23.26 12.04 -13.05
C TYR A 328 24.78 12.06 -12.87
N GLN A 329 25.27 12.57 -11.73
CA GLN A 329 26.71 12.71 -11.53
C GLN A 329 27.37 11.35 -11.32
N GLU A 330 26.69 10.40 -10.70
CA GLU A 330 27.15 9.01 -10.57
C GLU A 330 27.22 8.32 -11.93
N ILE A 331 26.15 8.38 -12.71
CA ILE A 331 26.10 7.79 -14.06
C ILE A 331 27.19 8.38 -14.96
N PHE A 332 27.35 9.70 -14.97
CA PHE A 332 28.37 10.34 -15.82
C PHE A 332 29.79 9.96 -15.40
N ARG A 333 30.08 9.91 -14.09
CA ARG A 333 31.39 9.45 -13.59
C ARG A 333 31.66 8.00 -14.00
N GLN A 334 30.65 7.14 -13.89
CA GLN A 334 30.76 5.74 -14.28
C GLN A 334 30.98 5.59 -15.79
N GLN A 335 30.25 6.32 -16.62
CA GLN A 335 30.40 6.30 -18.08
C GLN A 335 31.80 6.73 -18.54
N VAL A 336 32.37 7.76 -17.91
CA VAL A 336 33.76 8.21 -18.20
C VAL A 336 34.74 7.08 -17.89
N ARG A 337 34.63 6.49 -16.70
CA ARG A 337 35.50 5.39 -16.26
C ARG A 337 35.40 4.19 -17.20
N GLU A 338 34.19 3.74 -17.53
CA GLU A 338 33.97 2.61 -18.44
C GLU A 338 34.50 2.89 -19.85
N SER A 339 34.40 4.14 -20.31
CA SER A 339 34.93 4.56 -21.61
C SER A 339 36.46 4.52 -21.64
N GLU A 340 37.11 4.88 -20.55
CA GLU A 340 38.57 4.80 -20.39
C GLU A 340 39.04 3.35 -20.31
N GLU A 341 38.38 2.52 -19.50
CA GLU A 341 38.66 1.09 -19.36
C GLU A 341 38.49 0.34 -20.69
N ARG A 342 37.42 0.62 -21.44
CA ARG A 342 37.21 0.07 -22.79
C ARG A 342 38.31 0.46 -23.76
N ARG A 343 38.71 1.73 -23.76
CA ARG A 343 39.80 2.24 -24.62
C ARG A 343 41.11 1.55 -24.28
N ALA A 344 41.42 1.37 -22.99
CA ALA A 344 42.60 0.66 -22.54
C ALA A 344 42.58 -0.83 -22.93
N ALA A 345 41.40 -1.46 -22.91
CA ALA A 345 41.20 -2.85 -23.33
C ALA A 345 41.13 -3.06 -24.86
N GLY A 346 41.22 -1.99 -25.65
CA GLY A 346 41.09 -2.06 -27.12
C GLY A 346 39.66 -2.38 -27.61
N LEU A 347 38.66 -2.25 -26.75
CA LEU A 347 37.25 -2.46 -27.10
C LEU A 347 36.69 -1.20 -27.78
N SER A 348 35.96 -1.38 -28.87
CA SER A 348 35.26 -0.29 -29.54
C SER A 348 34.14 0.28 -28.66
N ARG A 349 33.69 1.50 -28.98
CA ARG A 349 32.49 2.07 -28.34
C ARG A 349 31.29 1.15 -28.58
N PRO A 350 30.39 0.96 -27.60
CA PRO A 350 29.18 0.18 -27.82
C PRO A 350 28.35 0.82 -28.95
N VAL A 351 28.32 0.14 -30.09
CA VAL A 351 27.60 0.58 -31.30
C VAL A 351 26.14 0.16 -31.14
N TRP A 352 25.34 0.97 -30.46
CA TRP A 352 23.89 0.77 -30.40
C TRP A 352 23.12 1.97 -30.95
N ILE A 353 23.60 3.21 -30.77
CA ILE A 353 22.86 4.42 -31.17
C ILE A 353 23.02 4.76 -32.65
N THR A 354 24.20 4.55 -33.25
CA THR A 354 24.43 4.95 -34.64
C THR A 354 23.66 4.09 -35.63
N ASP A 355 23.63 2.78 -35.43
CA ASP A 355 23.11 1.85 -36.44
C ASP A 355 21.57 1.80 -36.40
N THR A 356 20.96 1.79 -35.21
CA THR A 356 19.49 1.77 -35.08
C THR A 356 18.86 3.10 -35.48
N TYR A 357 19.51 4.23 -35.15
CA TYR A 357 19.01 5.56 -35.53
C TYR A 357 19.13 5.79 -37.04
N GLN A 358 20.23 5.34 -37.66
CA GLN A 358 20.37 5.34 -39.12
C GLN A 358 19.34 4.43 -39.81
N GLN A 359 19.08 3.24 -39.25
CA GLN A 359 18.05 2.33 -39.78
C GLN A 359 16.64 2.91 -39.66
N GLN A 360 16.29 3.56 -38.53
CA GLN A 360 14.97 4.19 -38.36
C GLN A 360 14.78 5.41 -39.27
N ILE A 361 15.80 6.25 -39.44
CA ILE A 361 15.77 7.37 -40.40
C ILE A 361 15.61 6.85 -41.83
N ALA A 362 16.36 5.81 -42.20
CA ALA A 362 16.24 5.19 -43.52
C ALA A 362 14.83 4.63 -43.76
N ALA A 363 14.25 3.93 -42.78
CA ALA A 363 12.89 3.38 -42.87
C ALA A 363 11.82 4.48 -42.99
N SER A 364 11.95 5.60 -42.25
CA SER A 364 11.02 6.73 -42.35
C SER A 364 11.09 7.47 -43.69
N ARG A 365 12.28 7.55 -44.31
CA ARG A 365 12.46 8.16 -45.63
C ARG A 365 11.85 7.31 -46.73
N GLN A 366 12.00 5.98 -46.64
CA GLN A 366 11.38 5.04 -47.58
C GLN A 366 9.84 5.12 -47.54
N THR A 367 9.25 5.25 -46.36
CA THR A 367 7.77 5.37 -46.23
C THR A 367 7.23 6.71 -46.73
N GLU A 368 8.00 7.80 -46.66
CA GLU A 368 7.61 9.09 -47.28
C GLU A 368 7.75 9.07 -48.80
N GLU A 369 8.75 8.37 -49.35
CA GLU A 369 8.92 8.21 -50.79
C GLU A 369 7.82 7.33 -51.40
N GLU A 370 7.42 6.24 -50.74
CA GLU A 370 6.30 5.39 -51.17
C GLU A 370 4.94 6.12 -51.14
N LYS A 371 4.71 6.97 -50.14
CA LYS A 371 3.51 7.83 -50.06
C LYS A 371 3.49 8.98 -51.06
N ARG A 372 4.63 9.37 -51.63
CA ARG A 372 4.71 10.36 -52.72
C ARG A 372 4.61 9.73 -54.10
N ALA A 373 4.87 8.43 -54.20
CA ALA A 373 4.77 7.65 -55.42
C ALA A 373 3.37 7.05 -55.67
N THR A 374 2.43 7.23 -54.73
CA THR A 374 1.00 6.91 -54.85
C THR A 374 0.19 8.20 -54.88
#